data_AF-A0A1W9X4E8-F1
#
_entry.id   AF-A0A1W9X4E8-F1
#
_cell.length_a   1.000
_cell.length_b   1.000
_cell.length_c   1.000
_cell.angle_alpha   90.00
_cell.angle_beta   90.00
_cell.angle_gamma   90.00
#
_symmetry.space_group_name_H-M   'P 1'
#
loop_
_entity.id
_entity.type
_entity.pdbx_description
1 polymer ?
#
loop_
_entity_poly.entity_id
_entity_poly.type
_entity_poly.pdbx_seq_one_letter_code
_entity_poly.pdbx_strand_id
1 'polypeptide(L)'
;MDIQPTLKKVLDMTAFGTNTQPTLKELLRIVACEKERMTLVYQNQVFLVAVPIEDVDMVEQLEDCVDIQAVKEAHVRCDTPIPLEEAKNILGW
;
A
#
# COMPACT_ATOMS: atom_id res chain seq x y z
N MET A 1 -20.74 29.89 -7.09
CA MET A 1 -20.87 28.56 -7.71
C MET A 1 -20.36 27.57 -6.68
N ASP A 2 -21.27 26.85 -6.02
CA ASP A 2 -20.90 25.80 -5.07
C ASP A 2 -20.41 24.57 -5.84
N ILE A 3 -19.11 24.30 -5.76
CA ILE A 3 -18.48 23.17 -6.45
C ILE A 3 -18.48 21.99 -5.47
N GLN A 4 -19.47 21.11 -5.62
CA GLN A 4 -19.61 19.89 -4.83
C GLN A 4 -18.59 18.82 -5.29
N PRO A 5 -17.93 18.09 -4.38
CA PRO A 5 -17.06 16.98 -4.73
C PRO A 5 -17.86 15.88 -5.44
N THR A 6 -17.42 15.48 -6.64
CA THR A 6 -18.08 14.41 -7.41
C THR A 6 -17.35 13.10 -7.16
N LEU A 7 -18.05 12.13 -6.58
CA LEU A 7 -17.49 10.83 -6.24
C LEU A 7 -17.63 9.87 -7.42
N LYS A 8 -16.49 9.33 -7.90
CA LYS A 8 -16.46 8.14 -8.76
C LYS A 8 -16.43 6.92 -7.83
N LYS A 9 -17.54 6.17 -7.78
CA LYS A 9 -17.77 4.99 -6.90
C LYS A 9 -16.72 3.90 -7.10
N VAL A 10 -16.35 3.13 -6.08
CA VAL A 10 -17.07 1.87 -5.76
C VAL A 10 -17.45 1.78 -4.27
N LEU A 11 -18.38 2.62 -3.85
CA LEU A 11 -19.48 2.19 -3.00
C LEU A 11 -20.65 3.06 -3.42
N ASP A 12 -21.79 2.47 -3.73
CA ASP A 12 -22.95 3.19 -4.21
C ASP A 12 -23.44 4.18 -3.13
N MET A 13 -22.89 5.40 -3.09
CA MET A 13 -23.29 6.49 -2.18
C MET A 13 -24.75 6.93 -2.31
N THR A 14 -25.50 6.32 -3.21
CA THR A 14 -26.96 6.40 -3.32
C THR A 14 -27.70 5.49 -2.32
N ALA A 15 -27.00 4.65 -1.56
CA ALA A 15 -27.60 3.74 -0.57
C ALA A 15 -27.84 4.37 0.81
N PHE A 16 -27.28 5.55 1.10
CA PHE A 16 -27.58 6.29 2.33
C PHE A 16 -28.78 7.21 2.09
N GLY A 17 -29.98 6.71 2.43
CA GLY A 17 -31.26 7.40 2.26
C GLY A 17 -31.50 8.64 3.12
N THR A 18 -30.49 9.48 3.37
CA THR A 18 -30.64 10.74 4.10
C THR A 18 -29.76 11.84 3.49
N ASN A 19 -30.33 13.06 3.42
CA ASN A 19 -29.86 14.27 2.72
C ASN A 19 -28.54 14.90 3.23
N THR A 20 -27.64 14.14 3.85
CA THR A 20 -26.44 14.65 4.51
C THR A 20 -25.19 13.95 3.96
N GLN A 21 -24.23 14.74 3.50
CA GLN A 21 -22.95 14.23 3.01
C GLN A 21 -22.22 13.51 4.16
N PRO A 22 -21.73 12.28 3.96
CA PRO A 22 -21.05 11.53 5.01
C PRO A 22 -19.78 12.25 5.45
N THR A 23 -19.52 12.23 6.74
CA THR A 23 -18.29 12.78 7.33
C THR A 23 -17.08 11.92 6.95
N LEU A 24 -15.88 12.50 6.97
CA LEU A 24 -14.64 11.75 6.74
C LEU A 24 -14.51 10.56 7.72
N LYS A 25 -14.97 10.72 8.97
CA LYS A 25 -14.94 9.65 9.98
C LYS A 25 -15.79 8.45 9.57
N GLU A 26 -16.97 8.69 9.02
CA GLU A 26 -17.87 7.62 8.53
C GLU A 26 -17.28 6.93 7.31
N LEU A 27 -16.68 7.70 6.39
CA LEU A 27 -16.00 7.16 5.22
C LEU A 27 -14.82 6.25 5.60
N LEU A 28 -13.97 6.69 6.53
CA LEU A 28 -12.85 5.87 7.01
C LEU A 28 -13.32 4.62 7.76
N ARG A 29 -14.44 4.72 8.49
CA ARG A 29 -15.05 3.55 9.14
C ARG A 29 -15.49 2.50 8.13
N ILE A 30 -16.05 2.90 6.99
CA ILE A 30 -16.44 1.98 5.91
C ILE A 30 -15.21 1.24 5.37
N VAL A 31 -14.12 1.95 5.04
CA VAL A 31 -12.86 1.32 4.58
C VAL A 31 -12.35 0.29 5.59
N ALA A 32 -12.36 0.65 6.88
CA ALA A 32 -11.87 -0.22 7.93
C ALA A 32 -12.75 -1.47 8.16
N CYS A 33 -14.08 -1.33 8.02
CA CYS A 33 -15.05 -2.40 8.23
C CYS A 33 -15.20 -3.31 7.02
N GLU A 34 -15.38 -2.75 5.82
CA GLU A 34 -15.63 -3.49 4.59
C GLU A 34 -14.33 -4.02 3.96
N LYS A 35 -13.17 -3.56 4.45
CA LYS A 35 -11.85 -3.91 3.89
C LYS A 35 -11.70 -3.55 2.42
N GLU A 36 -12.42 -2.52 1.98
CA GLU A 36 -12.36 -1.99 0.62
C GLU A 36 -11.62 -0.66 0.57
N ARG A 37 -10.76 -0.50 -0.43
CA ARG A 37 -10.01 0.74 -0.67
C ARG A 37 -10.96 1.85 -1.13
N MET A 38 -10.70 3.08 -0.67
CA MET A 38 -11.45 4.26 -1.06
C MET A 38 -10.53 5.33 -1.65
N THR A 39 -10.97 5.99 -2.72
CA THR A 39 -10.31 7.17 -3.28
C THR A 39 -11.25 8.36 -3.22
N LEU A 40 -10.82 9.45 -2.59
CA LEU A 40 -11.50 10.73 -2.61
C LEU A 40 -10.87 11.64 -3.65
N VAL A 41 -11.72 12.18 -4.53
CA VAL A 41 -11.31 13.08 -5.61
C VAL A 41 -11.89 14.46 -5.34
N TYR A 42 -11.04 15.49 -5.39
CA TYR A 42 -11.42 16.89 -5.28
C TYR A 42 -10.89 17.65 -6.48
N GLN A 43 -11.74 18.44 -7.14
CA GLN A 43 -11.38 19.17 -8.37
C GLN A 43 -10.72 18.29 -9.44
N ASN A 44 -11.25 17.07 -9.63
CA ASN A 44 -10.73 16.08 -10.58
C ASN A 44 -9.28 15.63 -10.30
N GLN A 45 -8.78 15.85 -9.09
CA GLN A 45 -7.49 15.38 -8.60
C GLN A 45 -7.69 14.43 -7.42
N VAL A 46 -6.85 13.40 -7.34
CA VAL A 46 -6.82 12.52 -6.17
C VAL A 46 -6.39 13.33 -4.96
N PHE A 47 -7.26 13.42 -3.96
CA PHE A 47 -7.00 14.15 -2.72
C PHE A 47 -6.58 13.21 -1.60
N LEU A 48 -7.24 12.04 -1.51
CA LEU A 48 -6.96 11.04 -0.47
C LEU A 48 -7.18 9.64 -1.05
N VAL A 49 -6.30 8.71 -0.70
CA VAL A 49 -6.54 7.28 -0.83
C VAL A 49 -6.50 6.69 0.58
N ALA A 50 -7.54 5.97 0.95
CA ALA A 50 -7.62 5.23 2.20
C ALA A 50 -7.60 3.73 1.86
N VAL A 51 -6.66 3.01 2.45
CA VAL A 51 -6.51 1.56 2.30
C VAL A 51 -6.63 0.89 3.66
N PRO A 52 -7.17 -0.34 3.74
CA PRO A 52 -7.10 -1.15 4.95
C PRO A 52 -5.64 -1.38 5.35
N ILE A 53 -5.36 -1.45 6.65
CA ILE A 53 -3.98 -1.68 7.13
C ILE A 53 -3.46 -3.06 6.71
N GLU A 54 -4.35 -4.05 6.61
CA GLU A 54 -4.01 -5.40 6.20
C GLU A 54 -3.45 -5.46 4.77
N ASP A 55 -3.87 -4.54 3.89
CA ASP A 55 -3.32 -4.42 2.55
C ASP A 55 -1.88 -3.89 2.57
N VAL A 56 -1.56 -3.01 3.53
CA VAL A 56 -0.20 -2.48 3.72
C VAL A 56 0.71 -3.59 4.25
N ASP A 57 0.27 -4.30 5.30
CA ASP A 57 1.02 -5.42 5.88
C ASP A 57 1.27 -6.52 4.84
N MET A 58 0.28 -6.83 3.99
CA MET A 58 0.44 -7.79 2.91
C MET A 58 1.49 -7.34 1.88
N VAL A 59 1.49 -6.06 1.52
CA VAL A 59 2.50 -5.51 0.58
C VAL A 59 3.90 -5.62 1.19
N GLU A 60 4.08 -5.28 2.45
CA GLU A 60 5.38 -5.41 3.14
C GLU A 60 5.85 -6.87 3.17
N GLN A 61 4.97 -7.82 3.50
CA GLN A 61 5.32 -9.25 3.47
C GLN A 61 5.71 -9.74 2.07
N LEU A 62 5.08 -9.20 1.03
CA LEU A 62 5.43 -9.51 -0.36
C LEU A 62 6.78 -8.92 -0.74
N GLU A 63 7.08 -7.68 -0.32
CA GLU A 63 8.39 -7.05 -0.52
C GLU A 63 9.49 -7.87 0.15
N ASP A 64 9.30 -8.26 1.41
CA ASP A 64 10.24 -9.13 2.15
C ASP A 64 10.48 -10.46 1.40
N CYS A 65 9.42 -11.07 0.86
CA CYS A 65 9.53 -12.30 0.08
C CYS A 65 10.38 -12.11 -1.19
N VAL A 66 10.17 -11.00 -1.90
CA VAL A 66 10.91 -10.69 -3.13
C VAL A 66 12.37 -10.42 -2.81
N ASP A 67 12.66 -9.65 -1.77
CA ASP A 67 14.02 -9.32 -1.36
C ASP A 67 14.79 -10.58 -0.94
N ILE A 68 14.17 -11.46 -0.16
CA ILE A 68 14.77 -12.75 0.21
C ILE A 68 15.06 -13.61 -1.02
N GLN A 69 14.15 -13.65 -2.00
CA GLN A 69 14.37 -14.38 -3.24
C GLN A 69 15.53 -13.79 -4.05
N ALA A 70 15.59 -12.47 -4.18
CA ALA A 70 16.69 -11.79 -4.86
C ALA A 70 18.05 -12.10 -4.22
N VAL A 71 18.12 -12.11 -2.88
CA VAL A 71 19.32 -12.50 -2.14
C VAL A 71 19.68 -13.96 -2.39
N LYS A 72 18.71 -14.88 -2.38
CA LYS A 72 18.94 -16.30 -2.68
C LYS A 72 19.44 -16.52 -4.10
N GLU A 73 18.86 -15.84 -5.08
CA GLU A 73 19.32 -15.92 -6.47
C GLU A 73 20.72 -15.37 -6.64
N ALA A 74 21.04 -14.24 -5.99
CA ALA A 74 22.40 -13.69 -5.98
C ALA A 74 23.39 -14.67 -5.33
N HIS A 75 23.00 -15.35 -4.25
CA HIS A 75 23.82 -16.36 -3.59
C HIS A 75 24.07 -17.58 -4.49
N VAL A 76 23.03 -18.10 -5.16
CA VAL A 76 23.15 -19.24 -6.10
C VAL A 76 23.98 -18.88 -7.34
N ARG A 77 23.91 -17.63 -7.82
CA ARG A 77 24.78 -17.18 -8.93
C ARG A 77 26.24 -17.00 -8.51
N CYS A 78 26.52 -16.94 -7.21
CA CYS A 78 27.85 -16.81 -6.64
C CYS A 78 28.36 -18.20 -6.23
N ASP A 79 28.58 -19.09 -7.20
CA ASP A 79 29.10 -20.46 -6.99
C ASP A 79 30.56 -20.49 -6.51
N THR A 80 31.20 -19.32 -6.30
CA THR A 80 32.57 -19.21 -5.82
C THR A 80 32.57 -18.53 -4.45
N PRO A 81 32.61 -19.31 -3.36
CA PRO A 81 32.83 -18.76 -2.03
C PRO A 81 34.15 -18.01 -2.03
N ILE A 82 34.13 -16.74 -1.63
CA ILE A 82 35.36 -15.99 -1.38
C ILE A 82 36.02 -16.58 -0.12
N PRO A 83 37.31 -16.98 -0.18
CA PRO A 83 38.03 -17.44 1.00
C PRO A 83 37.99 -16.39 2.13
N LEU A 84 37.88 -16.84 3.38
CA LEU A 84 37.76 -15.95 4.55
C LEU A 84 38.89 -14.92 4.63
N GLU A 85 40.10 -15.29 4.23
CA GLU A 85 41.26 -14.38 4.21
C GLU A 85 41.12 -13.26 3.16
N GLU A 86 40.46 -13.54 2.04
CA GLU A 86 40.15 -12.53 1.02
C GLU A 86 39.01 -11.61 1.50
N ALA A 87 38.02 -12.16 2.18
CA ALA A 87 36.93 -11.37 2.78
C ALA A 87 37.45 -10.40 3.86
N LYS A 88 38.39 -10.82 4.72
CA LYS A 88 39.02 -9.94 5.72
C LYS A 88 39.73 -8.74 5.08
N ASN A 89 40.49 -8.99 4.01
CA ASN A 89 41.18 -7.94 3.27
C ASN A 89 40.22 -6.95 2.59
N ILE A 90 39.10 -7.42 2.04
CA ILE A 90 38.09 -6.56 1.39
C ILE A 90 37.33 -5.72 2.44
N LEU A 91 37.00 -6.32 3.58
CA LEU A 91 36.19 -5.69 4.63
C LEU A 91 37.00 -4.88 5.65
N GLY A 92 38.34 -4.96 5.59
CA GLY A 92 39.24 -4.26 6.50
C GLY A 92 39.18 -4.79 7.94
N TRP A 93 38.95 -6.09 8.11
CA TRP A 93 38.91 -6.80 9.39
C TRP A 93 40.22 -7.51 9.72
#